data_AF-A0A0L8GW76-F1
#
_entry.id   AF-A0A0L8GW76-F1
#
_cell.length_a   1.000
_cell.length_b   1.000
_cell.length_c   1.000
_cell.angle_alpha   90.00
_cell.angle_beta   90.00
_cell.angle_gamma   90.00
#
_symmetry.space_group_name_H-M   'P 1'
#
loop_
_entity.id
_entity.type
_entity.pdbx_description
1 polymer ?
#
loop_
_entity_poly.entity_id
_entity_poly.type
_entity_poly.pdbx_seq_one_letter_code
_entity_poly.pdbx_strand_id
1 'polypeptide(L)'
;DSPAPGLDTHVHVELNKGPYEDKLWWCKTEENGECGLILSLHPPADCIIGEWDIFVKTSAPSDESVNYYLYDHNSPFYVLFNPWCEADQVYLDSADLLEDYVLNESLTIFVGTKEQLNYKHWYTGQNSTYGFCRPFQIV
;
A
#
# COMPACT_ATOMS: atom_id res chain seq x y z
N ASP A 1 -18.58 -4.83 -4.92
CA ASP A 1 -18.22 -5.97 -4.06
C ASP A 1 -18.83 -5.84 -2.66
N SER A 2 -18.80 -6.91 -1.87
CA SER A 2 -19.34 -6.94 -0.49
C SER A 2 -18.20 -7.22 0.50
N PRO A 3 -17.48 -6.18 0.96
CA PRO A 3 -16.34 -6.35 1.85
C PRO A 3 -16.78 -6.92 3.21
N ALA A 4 -16.00 -7.84 3.77
CA ALA A 4 -16.34 -8.53 5.02
C ALA A 4 -15.11 -8.79 5.89
N PRO A 5 -15.22 -8.65 7.23
CA PRO A 5 -14.08 -8.88 8.13
C PRO A 5 -13.53 -10.31 8.08
N GLY A 6 -14.39 -11.32 7.89
CA GLY A 6 -13.95 -12.72 7.79
C GLY A 6 -13.22 -13.06 6.47
N LEU A 7 -13.12 -12.10 5.56
CA LEU A 7 -12.40 -12.21 4.29
C LEU A 7 -11.22 -11.22 4.22
N ASP A 8 -10.89 -10.53 5.32
CA ASP A 8 -9.87 -9.48 5.39
C ASP A 8 -10.03 -8.36 4.35
N THR A 9 -11.25 -8.16 3.83
CA THR A 9 -11.60 -7.09 2.88
C THR A 9 -12.32 -5.91 3.53
N HIS A 10 -12.63 -6.03 4.83
CA HIS A 10 -13.15 -4.95 5.66
C HIS A 10 -12.41 -4.96 7.00
N VAL A 11 -11.60 -3.93 7.23
CA VAL A 11 -10.73 -3.85 8.41
C VAL A 11 -11.08 -2.63 9.23
N HIS A 12 -11.19 -2.81 10.54
CA HIS A 12 -11.35 -1.72 11.49
C HIS A 12 -10.11 -1.62 12.37
N VAL A 13 -9.43 -0.47 12.31
CA VAL A 13 -8.20 -0.22 13.06
C VAL A 13 -8.49 0.82 14.14
N GLU A 14 -8.22 0.46 15.40
CA GLU A 14 -8.32 1.40 16.51
C GLU A 14 -7.04 2.23 16.64
N LEU A 15 -7.18 3.54 16.71
CA LEU A 15 -6.05 4.47 16.83
C LEU A 15 -5.31 4.27 18.15
N ASN A 16 -3.97 4.17 18.09
CA ASN A 16 -3.07 4.00 19.22
C ASN A 16 -3.27 2.69 20.03
N LYS A 17 -3.90 1.68 19.42
CA LYS A 17 -4.05 0.35 20.00
C LYS A 17 -3.07 -0.61 19.36
N GLY A 18 -2.02 -0.95 20.11
CA GLY A 18 -1.07 -1.98 19.72
C GLY A 18 -1.66 -3.40 19.80
N PRO A 19 -0.89 -4.42 19.37
CA PRO A 19 0.53 -4.35 19.05
C PRO A 19 0.84 -3.72 17.67
N TYR A 20 1.98 -3.04 17.56
CA TYR A 20 2.48 -2.45 16.31
C TYR A 20 3.45 -3.45 15.64
N GLU A 21 2.88 -4.43 14.96
CA GLU A 21 3.61 -5.56 14.35
C GLU A 21 3.29 -5.65 12.86
N ASP A 22 4.25 -6.13 12.07
CA ASP A 22 4.17 -6.21 10.59
C ASP A 22 3.10 -7.18 10.06
N LYS A 23 2.49 -7.97 10.95
CA LYS A 23 1.43 -8.95 10.62
C LYS A 23 0.04 -8.44 10.93
N LEU A 24 -0.09 -7.22 11.41
CA LEU A 24 -1.36 -6.66 11.84
C LEU A 24 -1.57 -5.29 11.21
N TRP A 25 -2.83 -4.98 10.94
CA TRP A 25 -3.22 -3.61 10.68
C TRP A 25 -3.12 -2.79 11.95
N TRP A 26 -2.37 -1.69 11.92
CA TRP A 26 -2.28 -0.78 13.05
C TRP A 26 -2.24 0.68 12.60
N CYS A 27 -2.65 1.56 13.50
CA CYS A 27 -2.65 3.00 13.27
C CYS A 27 -2.23 3.69 14.57
N LYS A 28 -1.28 4.63 14.48
CA LYS A 28 -0.80 5.41 15.61
C LYS A 28 -0.69 6.88 15.24
N THR A 29 -0.73 7.73 16.26
CA THR A 29 -0.48 9.16 16.11
C THR A 29 1.04 9.39 16.05
N GLU A 30 1.50 10.02 14.98
CA GLU A 30 2.89 10.46 14.82
C GLU A 30 3.08 11.86 15.41
N GLU A 31 2.17 12.79 15.07
CA GLU A 31 2.22 14.16 15.53
C GLU A 31 0.83 14.68 15.90
N ASN A 32 0.77 15.46 16.97
CA ASN A 32 -0.41 16.17 17.39
C ASN A 32 -0.15 17.67 17.33
N GLY A 33 -0.54 18.28 16.22
CA GLY A 33 -0.42 19.70 15.98
C GLY A 33 -1.64 20.47 16.49
N GLU A 34 -1.53 21.79 16.55
CA GLU A 34 -2.62 22.66 17.04
C GLU A 34 -3.90 22.59 16.19
N CYS A 35 -3.76 22.33 14.89
CA CYS A 35 -4.86 22.31 13.92
C CYS A 35 -5.12 20.93 13.31
N GLY A 36 -4.49 19.86 13.80
CA GLY A 36 -4.66 18.54 13.22
C GLY A 36 -3.78 17.45 13.79
N LEU A 37 -4.13 16.21 13.46
CA LEU A 37 -3.39 15.00 13.81
C LEU A 37 -2.74 14.42 12.57
N ILE A 38 -1.47 14.04 12.68
CA ILE A 38 -0.79 13.21 11.70
C ILE A 38 -0.81 11.78 12.21
N LEU A 39 -1.37 10.89 11.41
CA LEU A 39 -1.49 9.47 11.72
C LEU A 39 -0.60 8.66 10.77
N SER A 40 0.05 7.64 11.30
CA SER A 40 0.66 6.58 10.50
C SER A 40 -0.25 5.36 10.55
N LEU A 41 -0.79 4.98 9.39
CA LEU A 41 -1.50 3.73 9.17
C LEU A 41 -0.51 2.74 8.57
N HIS A 42 -0.53 1.48 9.00
CA HIS A 42 0.32 0.42 8.46
C HIS A 42 -0.51 -0.82 8.18
N PRO A 43 -0.55 -1.30 6.92
CA PRO A 43 -1.08 -2.60 6.59
C PRO A 43 -0.09 -3.71 6.99
N PRO A 44 -0.57 -4.95 7.17
CA PRO A 44 0.31 -6.10 7.32
C PRO A 44 1.01 -6.43 6.00
N ALA A 45 2.17 -7.09 6.05
CA ALA A 45 2.95 -7.45 4.87
C ALA A 45 2.23 -8.46 3.93
N ASP A 46 1.23 -9.18 4.43
CA ASP A 46 0.38 -10.10 3.65
C ASP A 46 -0.99 -9.49 3.29
N CYS A 47 -1.12 -8.17 3.39
CA CYS A 47 -2.34 -7.45 3.02
C CYS A 47 -2.79 -7.75 1.58
N ILE A 48 -4.11 -7.80 1.37
CA ILE A 48 -4.69 -7.91 0.03
C ILE A 48 -4.29 -6.70 -0.82
N ILE A 49 -3.70 -6.99 -1.98
CA ILE A 49 -3.29 -6.01 -2.99
C ILE A 49 -4.52 -5.45 -3.70
N GLY A 50 -4.59 -4.13 -3.85
CA GLY A 50 -5.67 -3.47 -4.58
C GLY A 50 -5.94 -2.05 -4.13
N GLU A 51 -7.04 -1.51 -4.65
CA GLU A 51 -7.62 -0.24 -4.23
C GLU A 51 -8.48 -0.45 -2.98
N TRP A 52 -8.29 0.40 -1.98
CA TRP A 52 -8.97 0.37 -0.70
C TRP A 52 -9.64 1.72 -0.43
N ASP A 53 -10.87 1.66 0.07
CA ASP A 53 -11.57 2.82 0.60
C ASP A 53 -11.14 3.06 2.06
N ILE A 54 -10.77 4.30 2.39
CA ILE A 54 -10.40 4.69 3.76
C ILE A 54 -11.51 5.52 4.38
N PHE A 55 -11.97 5.08 5.55
CA PHE A 55 -12.92 5.81 6.37
C PHE A 55 -12.33 6.13 7.75
N VAL A 56 -12.45 7.39 8.18
CA VAL A 56 -12.04 7.82 9.53
C VAL A 56 -13.28 8.08 10.35
N LYS A 57 -13.52 7.23 11.35
CA LYS A 57 -14.61 7.40 12.30
C LYS A 57 -14.10 8.10 13.57
N THR A 58 -14.67 9.25 13.89
CA THR A 58 -14.36 9.97 15.14
C THR A 58 -15.60 10.06 16.01
N SER A 59 -15.38 10.21 17.32
CA SER A 59 -16.45 10.45 18.28
C SER A 59 -16.09 11.61 19.18
N ALA A 60 -17.00 12.58 19.30
CA ALA A 60 -16.85 13.71 20.21
C ALA A 60 -17.90 13.61 21.32
N PRO A 61 -17.49 13.63 22.61
CA PRO A 61 -18.46 13.73 23.69
C PRO A 61 -19.18 15.09 23.63
N SER A 62 -20.48 15.07 23.89
CA SER A 62 -21.32 16.25 24.10
C SER A 62 -22.04 16.13 25.45
N ASP A 63 -22.62 17.22 25.94
CA ASP A 63 -23.19 17.29 27.30
C ASP A 63 -24.23 16.19 27.62
N GLU A 64 -24.96 15.68 26.61
CA GLU A 64 -26.02 14.68 26.79
C GLU A 64 -25.84 13.41 25.93
N SER A 65 -24.86 13.36 25.02
CA SER A 65 -24.68 12.23 24.09
C SER A 65 -23.28 12.16 23.46
N VAL A 66 -22.97 11.07 22.75
CA VAL A 66 -21.74 10.96 21.94
C VAL A 66 -22.11 11.20 20.48
N ASN A 67 -21.52 12.22 19.86
CA ASN A 67 -21.66 12.47 18.43
C ASN A 67 -20.62 11.65 17.67
N TYR A 68 -21.03 10.98 16.60
CA TYR A 68 -20.15 10.24 15.70
C TYR A 68 -20.03 10.96 14.36
N TYR A 69 -18.80 11.09 13.87
CA TYR A 69 -18.51 11.64 12.55
C TYR A 69 -17.77 10.59 11.72
N LEU A 70 -18.11 10.53 10.44
CA LEU A 70 -17.45 9.67 9.47
C LEU A 70 -16.88 10.56 8.37
N TYR A 71 -15.56 10.51 8.20
CA TYR A 71 -14.87 11.12 7.08
C TYR A 71 -14.56 10.04 6.05
N ASP A 72 -14.99 10.29 4.82
CA ASP A 72 -14.73 9.47 3.64
C ASP A 72 -13.54 10.05 2.87
N HIS A 73 -12.50 9.24 2.69
CA HIS A 73 -11.30 9.69 1.98
C HIS A 73 -11.49 9.55 0.48
N ASN A 74 -11.72 10.69 -0.19
CA ASN A 74 -12.06 10.72 -1.62
C ASN A 74 -10.93 10.35 -2.59
N SER A 75 -9.72 10.07 -2.12
CA SER A 75 -8.59 9.68 -2.98
C SER A 75 -8.35 8.19 -2.88
N PRO A 76 -8.05 7.51 -3.99
CA PRO A 76 -7.83 6.08 -3.97
C PRO A 76 -6.57 5.75 -3.17
N PHE A 77 -6.67 4.79 -2.26
CA PHE A 77 -5.53 4.26 -1.53
C PHE A 77 -5.18 2.88 -2.10
N TYR A 78 -3.97 2.72 -2.60
CA TYR A 78 -3.52 1.46 -3.19
C TYR A 78 -2.53 0.77 -2.28
N VAL A 79 -2.79 -0.50 -1.98
CA VAL A 79 -1.81 -1.39 -1.36
C VAL A 79 -1.20 -2.25 -2.46
N LEU A 80 0.13 -2.23 -2.57
CA LEU A 80 0.91 -3.00 -3.53
C LEU A 80 1.87 -3.93 -2.80
N PHE A 81 2.41 -4.91 -3.52
CA PHE A 81 3.50 -5.74 -3.00
C PHE A 81 4.70 -4.87 -2.63
N ASN A 82 5.35 -5.18 -1.51
CA ASN A 82 6.45 -4.40 -0.97
C ASN A 82 7.76 -5.21 -0.92
N PRO A 83 8.57 -5.21 -1.99
CA PRO A 83 9.81 -5.95 -2.03
C PRO A 83 10.93 -5.36 -1.13
N TRP A 84 10.70 -4.23 -0.48
CA TRP A 84 11.60 -3.67 0.56
C TRP A 84 11.30 -4.19 1.96
N CYS A 85 10.14 -4.83 2.18
CA CYS A 85 9.73 -5.34 3.47
C CYS A 85 10.16 -6.81 3.62
N GLU A 86 11.03 -7.10 4.60
CA GLU A 86 11.51 -8.48 4.87
C GLU A 86 10.40 -9.47 5.21
N ALA A 87 9.25 -8.98 5.70
CA ALA A 87 8.09 -9.80 6.02
C ALA A 87 7.20 -10.09 4.80
N ASP A 88 7.38 -9.37 3.69
CA ASP A 88 6.60 -9.58 2.47
C ASP A 88 7.17 -10.78 1.69
N GLN A 89 6.28 -11.55 1.07
CA GLN A 89 6.62 -12.71 0.26
C GLN A 89 7.49 -12.36 -0.96
N VAL A 90 7.47 -11.10 -1.42
CA VAL A 90 8.25 -10.63 -2.57
C VAL A 90 9.56 -9.92 -2.18
N TYR A 91 9.98 -10.01 -0.91
CA TYR A 91 11.19 -9.35 -0.43
C TYR A 91 12.43 -9.64 -1.30
N LEU A 92 13.20 -8.60 -1.57
CA LEU A 92 14.51 -8.68 -2.22
C LEU A 92 15.55 -7.97 -1.36
N ASP A 93 16.62 -8.70 -1.01
CA ASP A 93 17.70 -8.22 -0.14
C ASP A 93 18.71 -7.30 -0.86
N SER A 94 18.71 -7.31 -2.19
CA SER A 94 19.65 -6.57 -3.02
C SER A 94 19.01 -5.37 -3.68
N ALA A 95 19.58 -4.19 -3.42
CA ALA A 95 19.21 -2.93 -4.07
C ALA A 95 19.37 -2.99 -5.61
N ASP A 96 20.38 -3.72 -6.11
CA ASP A 96 20.59 -3.88 -7.55
C ASP A 96 19.47 -4.71 -8.19
N LEU A 97 18.99 -5.75 -7.49
CA LEU A 97 17.86 -6.55 -7.97
C LEU A 97 16.55 -5.76 -7.90
N LEU A 98 16.35 -4.95 -6.86
CA LEU A 98 15.21 -4.03 -6.77
C LEU A 98 15.20 -3.02 -7.92
N GLU A 99 16.35 -2.45 -8.25
CA GLU A 99 16.47 -1.54 -9.39
C GLU A 99 16.10 -2.25 -10.69
N ASP A 100 16.67 -3.42 -10.98
CA ASP A 100 16.47 -4.12 -12.25
C ASP A 100 15.08 -4.75 -12.42
N TYR A 101 14.51 -5.34 -11.36
CA TYR A 101 13.25 -6.09 -11.46
C TYR A 101 12.01 -5.28 -11.09
N VAL A 102 12.16 -4.24 -10.27
CA VAL A 102 11.02 -3.49 -9.74
C VAL A 102 10.97 -2.08 -10.31
N LEU A 103 12.10 -1.37 -10.38
CA LEU A 103 12.11 0.05 -10.76
C LEU A 103 12.39 0.28 -12.26
N ASN A 104 13.18 -0.58 -12.89
CA ASN A 104 13.60 -0.42 -14.27
C ASN A 104 12.47 -0.77 -15.25
N GLU A 105 12.06 0.22 -16.05
CA GLU A 105 11.03 0.04 -17.09
C GLU A 105 11.60 -0.36 -18.45
N SER A 106 12.92 -0.34 -18.62
CA SER A 106 13.60 -0.62 -19.88
C SER A 106 14.18 -2.03 -19.87
N LEU A 107 13.44 -2.95 -20.48
CA LEU A 107 13.82 -4.36 -20.58
C LEU A 107 14.46 -4.69 -21.93
N THR A 108 15.28 -5.75 -21.92
CA THR A 108 15.79 -6.37 -23.13
C THR A 108 15.32 -7.81 -23.20
N ILE A 109 14.55 -8.13 -24.24
CA ILE A 109 14.05 -9.48 -24.49
C ILE A 109 14.94 -10.13 -25.53
N PHE A 110 15.62 -11.21 -25.15
CA PHE A 110 16.40 -12.03 -26.06
C PHE A 110 15.48 -12.96 -26.85
N VAL A 111 15.68 -13.02 -28.17
CA VAL A 111 14.86 -13.79 -29.11
C VAL A 111 15.74 -14.48 -30.16
N GLY A 112 15.21 -15.49 -30.84
CA GLY A 112 15.94 -16.24 -31.88
C GLY A 112 16.34 -17.64 -31.41
N THR A 113 17.38 -18.20 -32.02
CA THR A 113 17.90 -19.52 -31.65
C THR A 113 19.21 -19.39 -30.89
N LYS A 114 19.71 -20.49 -30.33
CA LYS A 114 21.02 -20.53 -29.68
C LYS A 114 22.15 -20.11 -30.63
N GLU A 115 22.03 -20.42 -31.92
CA GLU A 115 23.01 -20.10 -32.96
C GLU A 115 22.83 -18.69 -33.54
N GLN A 116 21.66 -18.07 -33.35
CA GLN A 116 21.32 -16.74 -33.85
C GLN A 116 20.56 -15.95 -32.79
N LEU A 117 21.31 -15.49 -31.79
CA LEU A 117 20.79 -14.67 -30.72
C LEU A 117 20.53 -13.25 -31.23
N ASN A 118 19.29 -12.79 -31.09
CA ASN A 118 18.87 -11.42 -31.30
C ASN A 118 18.28 -10.85 -30.01
N TYR A 119 18.05 -9.54 -29.98
CA TYR A 119 17.38 -8.89 -28.86
C TYR A 119 16.41 -7.82 -29.34
N LYS A 120 15.44 -7.51 -28.48
CA LYS A 120 14.51 -6.41 -28.65
C LYS A 120 14.44 -5.62 -27.36
N HIS A 121 14.42 -4.29 -27.47
CA HIS A 121 14.10 -3.44 -26.34
C HIS A 121 12.58 -3.41 -26.14
N TRP A 122 12.16 -3.49 -24.88
CA TRP A 122 10.77 -3.42 -24.46
C TRP A 122 10.66 -2.43 -23.32
N TYR A 123 9.78 -1.44 -23.46
CA TYR A 123 9.47 -0.50 -22.40
C TYR A 123 8.20 -0.98 -21.68
N THR A 124 8.28 -1.26 -20.38
CA THR A 124 7.16 -1.84 -19.61
C THR A 124 6.05 -0.81 -19.38
N GLY A 125 6.40 0.46 -19.19
CA GLY A 125 5.46 1.55 -18.94
C GLY A 125 4.67 1.41 -17.64
N GLN A 126 5.16 0.63 -16.69
CA GLN A 126 4.52 0.33 -15.41
C GLN A 126 4.25 1.58 -14.55
N ASN A 127 5.09 2.61 -14.67
CA ASN A 127 4.99 3.89 -13.96
C ASN A 127 4.41 5.01 -14.84
N SER A 128 3.93 4.70 -16.03
CA SER A 128 3.36 5.72 -16.92
C SER A 128 2.02 6.23 -16.39
N THR A 129 1.69 7.49 -16.67
CA THR A 129 0.42 8.14 -16.25
C THR A 129 -0.85 7.41 -16.75
N TYR A 130 -0.71 6.54 -17.75
CA TYR A 130 -1.77 5.68 -18.28
C TYR A 130 -1.72 4.24 -17.76
N GLY A 131 -0.64 3.89 -17.04
CA GLY A 131 -0.54 2.70 -16.20
C GLY A 131 -1.24 2.92 -14.86
N PHE A 132 -1.67 1.83 -14.24
CA PHE A 132 -2.58 1.79 -13.08
C PHE A 132 -1.96 2.30 -11.75
N CYS A 133 -0.78 2.93 -11.75
CA CYS A 133 -0.08 3.36 -10.54
C CYS A 133 0.35 4.83 -10.62
N ARG A 134 -0.46 5.69 -9.99
CA ARG A 134 -0.06 7.05 -9.58
C ARG A 134 0.96 6.97 -8.43
N PRO A 135 1.76 8.03 -8.15
CA PRO A 135 3.03 7.89 -7.44
C PRO A 135 2.86 7.16 -6.11
N PHE A 136 3.48 5.99 -6.08
CA PHE A 136 3.75 5.10 -4.95
C PHE A 136 3.66 5.80 -3.59
N GLN A 137 2.50 5.72 -2.94
CA GLN A 137 2.47 5.62 -1.49
C GLN A 137 2.46 4.13 -1.17
N ILE A 138 3.66 3.53 -1.20
CA ILE A 138 3.88 2.25 -0.56
C ILE A 138 3.75 2.53 0.94
N VAL A 139 2.78 1.89 1.58
CA VAL A 139 2.78 1.70 3.03
C VAL A 139 3.23 0.28 3.29
#